data_AF-A0ABD5K1S9-F1
#
_entry.id   AF-A0ABD5K1S9-F1
#
_cell.length_a   1.000
_cell.length_b   1.000
_cell.length_c   1.000
_cell.angle_alpha   90.00
_cell.angle_beta   90.00
_cell.angle_gamma   90.00
#
_symmetry.space_group_name_H-M   'P 1'
#
loop_
_entity.id
_entity.type
_entity.pdbx_description
1 polymer ?
#
loop_
_entity_poly.entity_id
_entity_poly.type
_entity_poly.pdbx_seq_one_letter_code
_entity_poly.pdbx_strand_id
1 'polypeptide(L)'
;MIRKLAAIVSAVVLTFSIPTKADRLVCSESEHLRYMKMVGEVGEMGIDLSPVGQDRTAFERLIAAYETLNPKGAKTSLFVAYVPTGQIYSQTCAKERCTMEEMSAPEQACLIDHMNQCSYVALRFRDEAFCLLRSPRN
;
A
#
# COMPACT_ATOMS: atom_id res chain seq x y z
N MET A 1 21.38 -20.66 64.96
CA MET A 1 20.30 -20.42 63.99
C MET A 1 20.82 -19.52 62.88
N ILE A 2 21.03 -20.04 61.67
CA ILE A 2 21.45 -19.26 60.49
C ILE A 2 20.42 -19.51 59.39
N ARG A 3 19.64 -18.47 59.06
CA ARG A 3 18.65 -18.50 57.98
C ARG A 3 19.39 -18.38 56.63
N LYS A 4 19.23 -19.39 55.77
CA LYS A 4 19.64 -19.32 54.36
C LYS A 4 18.61 -18.48 53.60
N LEU A 5 19.01 -17.30 53.12
CA LEU A 5 18.24 -16.51 52.18
C LEU A 5 18.52 -17.04 50.77
N ALA A 6 17.55 -17.71 50.18
CA ALA A 6 17.57 -18.08 48.77
C ALA A 6 17.15 -16.85 47.95
N ALA A 7 18.08 -16.28 47.19
CA ALA A 7 17.79 -15.23 46.23
C ALA A 7 17.31 -15.87 44.92
N ILE A 8 16.04 -15.67 44.57
CA ILE A 8 15.48 -16.07 43.29
C ILE A 8 15.83 -14.96 42.29
N VAL A 9 16.75 -15.25 41.36
CA VAL A 9 17.10 -14.35 40.26
C VAL A 9 16.11 -14.62 39.12
N SER A 10 15.06 -13.82 39.01
CA SER A 10 14.15 -13.84 37.87
C SER A 10 14.80 -13.12 36.68
N ALA A 11 15.23 -13.87 35.67
CA ALA A 11 15.65 -13.32 34.39
C ALA A 11 14.44 -12.77 33.63
N VAL A 12 14.36 -11.44 33.52
CA VAL A 12 13.39 -10.77 32.64
C VAL A 12 13.93 -10.88 31.22
N VAL A 13 13.35 -11.77 30.43
CA VAL A 13 13.63 -11.85 28.99
C VAL A 13 12.87 -10.72 28.31
N LEU A 14 13.55 -9.60 28.05
CA LEU A 14 13.07 -8.54 27.19
C LEU A 14 13.11 -9.05 25.74
N THR A 15 11.99 -9.60 25.26
CA THR A 15 11.80 -9.86 23.84
C THR A 15 11.57 -8.54 23.13
N PHE A 16 12.63 -7.94 22.60
CA PHE A 16 12.51 -6.82 21.67
C PHE A 16 11.98 -7.37 20.34
N SER A 17 10.67 -7.22 20.14
CA SER A 17 10.04 -7.39 18.83
C SER A 17 10.55 -6.28 17.93
N ILE A 18 11.60 -6.53 17.14
CA ILE A 18 11.95 -5.64 16.04
C ILE A 18 10.77 -5.74 15.08
N PRO A 19 10.00 -4.65 14.84
CA PRO A 19 8.96 -4.70 13.83
C PRO A 19 9.67 -5.00 12.52
N THR A 20 9.46 -6.21 11.98
CA THR A 20 9.84 -6.54 10.62
C THR A 20 9.22 -5.44 9.77
N LYS A 21 10.07 -4.61 9.17
CA LYS A 21 9.65 -3.55 8.25
C LYS A 21 8.74 -4.26 7.25
N ALA A 22 7.43 -4.02 7.32
CA ALA A 22 6.51 -4.55 6.32
C ALA A 22 7.12 -4.24 4.97
N ASP A 23 7.18 -5.22 4.05
CA ASP A 23 7.86 -5.07 2.77
C ASP A 23 7.36 -3.77 2.13
N ARG A 24 8.23 -2.75 2.16
CA ARG A 24 7.87 -1.38 1.82
C ARG A 24 7.38 -1.38 0.38
N LEU A 25 6.33 -0.63 0.07
CA LEU A 25 5.87 -0.53 -1.31
C LEU A 25 6.99 0.06 -2.18
N VAL A 26 7.44 -0.70 -3.19
CA VAL A 26 8.56 -0.31 -4.06
C VAL A 26 8.03 0.42 -5.29
N CYS A 27 8.39 1.69 -5.42
CA CYS A 27 8.01 2.53 -6.55
C CYS A 27 9.23 2.79 -7.44
N SER A 28 9.43 1.92 -8.42
CA SER A 28 10.47 2.08 -9.44
C SER A 28 9.88 1.89 -10.84
N GLU A 29 10.59 2.40 -11.85
CA GLU A 29 10.20 2.21 -13.24
C GLU A 29 10.14 0.72 -13.61
N SER A 30 11.08 -0.10 -13.12
CA SER A 30 11.05 -1.55 -13.37
C SER A 30 9.85 -2.25 -12.74
N GLU A 31 9.41 -1.82 -11.55
CA GLU A 31 8.18 -2.35 -10.92
C GLU A 31 6.95 -1.96 -11.73
N HIS A 32 6.88 -0.70 -12.20
CA HIS A 32 5.78 -0.26 -13.05
C HIS A 32 5.73 -1.01 -14.38
N LEU A 33 6.88 -1.22 -15.03
CA LEU A 33 6.95 -2.02 -16.25
C LEU A 33 6.56 -3.49 -16.02
N ARG A 34 6.80 -4.05 -14.82
CA ARG A 34 6.30 -5.38 -14.46
C ARG A 34 4.77 -5.39 -14.45
N TYR A 35 4.13 -4.39 -13.83
CA TYR A 35 2.69 -4.22 -13.89
C TYR A 35 2.17 -4.07 -15.33
N MET A 36 2.81 -3.23 -16.15
CA MET A 36 2.35 -2.99 -17.53
C MET A 36 2.37 -4.25 -18.40
N LYS A 37 3.27 -5.21 -18.14
CA LYS A 37 3.29 -6.51 -18.84
C LYS A 37 2.09 -7.39 -18.52
N MET A 38 1.43 -7.18 -17.38
CA MET A 38 0.29 -7.98 -16.90
C MET A 38 -1.00 -7.17 -16.81
N VAL A 39 -1.04 -5.94 -17.33
CA VAL A 39 -2.21 -5.05 -17.25
C VAL A 39 -3.48 -5.71 -17.81
N GLY A 40 -3.32 -6.47 -18.89
CA GLY A 40 -4.41 -7.23 -19.50
C GLY A 40 -4.85 -8.46 -18.71
N GLU A 41 -4.12 -8.90 -17.68
CA GLU A 41 -4.58 -9.95 -16.75
C GLU A 41 -5.29 -9.33 -15.54
N VAL A 42 -4.80 -8.17 -15.09
CA VAL A 42 -5.31 -7.44 -13.93
C VAL A 42 -6.75 -6.96 -14.17
N GLY A 43 -7.04 -6.41 -15.35
CA GLY A 43 -8.38 -5.88 -15.61
C GLY A 43 -8.62 -5.41 -17.03
N GLU A 44 -9.77 -4.77 -17.23
CA GLU A 44 -10.21 -4.20 -18.51
C GLU A 44 -9.62 -2.82 -18.82
N MET A 45 -8.92 -2.21 -17.84
CA MET A 45 -8.30 -0.89 -17.93
C MET A 45 -6.84 -0.92 -17.44
N GLY A 46 -5.98 -0.08 -18.01
CA GLY A 46 -4.63 0.16 -17.49
C GLY A 46 -4.55 1.43 -16.66
N ILE A 47 -3.65 1.44 -15.68
CA ILE A 47 -3.44 2.58 -14.79
C ILE A 47 -2.01 3.07 -14.96
N ASP A 48 -1.87 4.29 -15.45
CA ASP A 48 -0.55 4.92 -15.59
C ASP A 48 -0.02 5.40 -14.23
N LEU A 49 1.28 5.71 -14.18
CA LEU A 49 1.90 6.32 -13.00
C LEU A 49 1.33 7.71 -12.73
N SER A 50 0.78 7.88 -11.53
CA SER A 50 0.28 9.17 -11.09
C SER A 50 1.43 10.11 -10.69
N PRO A 51 1.45 11.39 -11.17
CA PRO A 51 2.57 12.31 -11.04
C PRO A 51 2.68 13.00 -9.68
N VAL A 52 2.13 12.43 -8.59
CA VAL A 52 2.18 13.03 -7.24
C VAL A 52 3.62 13.34 -6.78
N GLY A 53 4.60 12.65 -7.36
CA GLY A 53 6.04 12.71 -7.04
C GLY A 53 6.84 13.88 -7.60
N GLN A 54 6.37 15.12 -7.49
CA GLN A 54 7.30 16.25 -7.32
C GLN A 54 7.40 16.66 -5.83
N ASP A 55 6.38 16.35 -5.04
CA ASP A 55 6.40 16.57 -3.59
C ASP A 55 6.79 15.26 -2.86
N ARG A 56 8.03 15.22 -2.37
CA ARG A 56 8.55 14.09 -1.57
C ARG A 56 7.69 13.81 -0.34
N THR A 57 7.21 14.86 0.32
CA THR A 57 6.41 14.74 1.55
C THR A 57 5.06 14.10 1.25
N ALA A 58 4.39 14.55 0.18
CA ALA A 58 3.16 13.94 -0.28
C ALA A 58 3.38 12.46 -0.65
N PHE A 59 4.43 12.16 -1.42
CA PHE A 59 4.77 10.80 -1.80
C PHE A 59 4.94 9.88 -0.58
N GLU A 60 5.76 10.27 0.40
CA GLU A 60 6.01 9.46 1.59
C GLU A 60 4.76 9.26 2.44
N ARG A 61 3.91 10.29 2.56
CA ARG A 61 2.62 10.16 3.25
C ARG A 61 1.72 9.13 2.58
N LEU A 62 1.62 9.14 1.25
CA LEU A 62 0.76 8.21 0.52
C LEU A 62 1.22 6.76 0.65
N ILE A 63 2.54 6.53 0.59
CA ILE A 63 3.13 5.21 0.84
C ILE A 63 2.82 4.74 2.26
N ALA A 64 3.05 5.59 3.25
CA ALA A 64 2.77 5.25 4.65
C ALA A 64 1.27 4.98 4.90
N ALA A 65 0.38 5.74 4.27
CA ALA A 65 -1.06 5.53 4.35
C ALA A 65 -1.47 4.16 3.80
N TYR A 66 -0.94 3.76 2.63
CA TYR A 66 -1.16 2.43 2.07
C TYR A 66 -0.61 1.33 2.99
N GLU A 67 0.62 1.48 3.48
CA GLU A 67 1.28 0.48 4.33
C GLU A 67 0.55 0.26 5.66
N THR A 68 -0.06 1.31 6.21
CA THR A 68 -0.88 1.24 7.44
C THR A 68 -2.12 0.35 7.26
N LEU A 69 -2.68 0.28 6.05
CA LEU A 69 -3.79 -0.61 5.75
C LEU A 69 -3.40 -2.09 5.78
N ASN A 70 -2.10 -2.39 5.62
CA ASN A 70 -1.55 -3.75 5.55
C ASN A 70 -2.42 -4.70 4.69
N PRO A 71 -2.70 -4.34 3.42
CA PRO A 71 -3.65 -5.10 2.61
C PRO A 71 -3.10 -6.49 2.30
N LYS A 72 -3.95 -7.51 2.44
CA LYS A 72 -3.60 -8.93 2.27
C LYS A 72 -4.55 -9.65 1.32
N GLY A 73 -4.08 -10.77 0.82
CA GLY A 73 -4.87 -11.71 0.01
C GLY A 73 -4.59 -11.61 -1.48
N ALA A 74 -4.97 -12.68 -2.16
CA ALA A 74 -4.68 -12.91 -3.58
C ALA A 74 -5.60 -12.13 -4.52
N LYS A 75 -6.73 -11.61 -4.01
CA LYS A 75 -7.70 -10.87 -4.82
C LYS A 75 -7.11 -9.55 -5.32
N THR A 76 -7.47 -9.22 -6.55
CA THR A 76 -7.09 -7.95 -7.14
C THR A 76 -7.76 -6.81 -6.40
N SER A 77 -6.95 -5.86 -5.94
CA SER A 77 -7.44 -4.72 -5.18
C SER A 77 -6.74 -3.45 -5.61
N LEU A 78 -7.49 -2.37 -5.75
CA LEU A 78 -7.02 -1.07 -6.18
C LEU A 78 -7.10 -0.08 -5.03
N PHE A 79 -6.12 0.81 -4.93
CA PHE A 79 -6.02 1.78 -3.86
C PHE A 79 -5.78 3.16 -4.43
N VAL A 80 -6.71 4.08 -4.17
CA VAL A 80 -6.64 5.50 -4.53
C VAL A 80 -6.53 6.31 -3.25
N ALA A 81 -5.75 7.38 -3.26
CA ALA A 81 -5.67 8.31 -2.16
C ALA A 81 -6.15 9.71 -2.56
N TYR A 82 -6.84 10.38 -1.63
CA TYR A 82 -6.92 11.83 -1.66
C TYR A 82 -5.56 12.39 -1.24
N VAL A 83 -4.84 12.99 -2.19
CA VAL A 83 -3.44 13.41 -2.06
C VAL A 83 -3.20 14.29 -0.83
N PRO A 84 -4.01 15.32 -0.52
CA PRO A 84 -3.78 16.26 0.58
C PRO A 84 -3.83 15.68 1.98
N THR A 85 -4.49 14.54 2.20
CA THR A 85 -4.60 13.93 3.55
C THR A 85 -4.02 12.51 3.60
N GLY A 86 -3.93 11.82 2.46
CA GLY A 86 -3.62 10.40 2.39
C GLY A 86 -4.80 9.49 2.73
N GLN A 87 -6.03 10.02 2.79
CA GLN A 87 -7.23 9.18 2.94
C GLN A 87 -7.32 8.19 1.77
N ILE A 88 -7.39 6.89 2.09
CA ILE A 88 -7.43 5.83 1.08
C ILE A 88 -8.86 5.38 0.81
N TYR A 89 -9.15 5.23 -0.48
CA TYR A 89 -10.31 4.59 -1.06
C TYR A 89 -9.84 3.31 -1.74
N SER A 90 -10.56 2.21 -1.54
CA SER A 90 -10.15 0.92 -2.09
C SER A 90 -11.31 0.14 -2.68
N GLN A 91 -11.03 -0.60 -3.74
CA GLN A 91 -11.96 -1.57 -4.32
C GLN A 91 -11.26 -2.91 -4.47
N THR A 92 -11.87 -3.98 -3.98
CA THR A 92 -11.45 -5.36 -4.26
C THR A 92 -12.39 -5.95 -5.30
N CYS A 93 -11.83 -6.50 -6.36
CA CYS A 93 -12.61 -7.05 -7.46
C CYS A 93 -13.27 -8.37 -7.05
N ALA A 94 -14.47 -8.62 -7.57
CA ALA A 94 -15.21 -9.84 -7.29
C ALA A 94 -14.50 -11.08 -7.86
N LYS A 95 -13.84 -10.91 -9.01
CA LYS A 95 -13.02 -11.90 -9.70
C LYS A 95 -11.55 -11.46 -9.69
N GLU A 96 -10.66 -12.35 -10.12
CA GLU A 96 -9.24 -12.01 -10.29
C GLU A 96 -9.06 -10.88 -11.31
N ARG A 97 -9.64 -11.00 -12.50
CA ARG A 97 -9.65 -9.91 -13.48
C ARG A 97 -10.77 -8.92 -13.14
N CYS A 98 -10.42 -7.67 -12.93
CA CYS A 98 -11.37 -6.59 -12.63
C CYS A 98 -12.11 -6.09 -13.87
N THR A 99 -13.38 -5.73 -13.71
CA THR A 99 -14.11 -4.96 -14.71
C THR A 99 -13.65 -3.49 -14.72
N MET A 100 -13.93 -2.76 -15.80
CA MET A 100 -13.66 -1.31 -15.87
C MET A 100 -14.35 -0.53 -14.73
N GLU A 101 -15.56 -0.93 -14.35
CA GLU A 101 -16.30 -0.32 -13.23
C GLU A 101 -15.59 -0.54 -11.89
N GLU A 102 -15.18 -1.78 -11.59
CA GLU A 102 -14.43 -2.10 -10.37
C GLU A 102 -13.10 -1.35 -10.32
N MET A 103 -12.41 -1.21 -11.45
CA MET A 103 -11.12 -0.51 -11.46
C MET A 103 -11.26 1.00 -11.20
N SER A 104 -12.35 1.63 -11.66
CA SER A 104 -12.56 3.07 -11.51
C SER A 104 -13.32 3.45 -10.23
N ALA A 105 -14.02 2.51 -9.60
CA ALA A 105 -14.79 2.74 -8.37
C ALA A 105 -14.05 3.48 -7.24
N PRO A 106 -12.79 3.15 -6.87
CA PRO A 106 -12.12 3.84 -5.77
C PRO A 106 -11.74 5.29 -6.13
N GLU A 107 -11.47 5.57 -7.40
CA GLU A 107 -11.23 6.93 -7.88
C GLU A 107 -12.52 7.75 -7.90
N GLN A 108 -13.61 7.17 -8.40
CA GLN A 108 -14.92 7.82 -8.39
C GLN A 108 -15.35 8.15 -6.95
N ALA A 109 -15.17 7.22 -6.00
CA ALA A 109 -15.48 7.47 -4.59
C ALA A 109 -14.67 8.64 -4.02
N CYS A 110 -13.37 8.70 -4.31
CA CYS A 110 -12.53 9.83 -3.90
C CYS A 110 -12.99 11.16 -4.53
N LEU A 111 -13.33 11.15 -5.82
CA LEU A 111 -13.77 12.35 -6.55
C LEU A 111 -15.15 12.85 -6.10
N ILE A 112 -16.03 11.97 -5.65
CA ILE A 112 -17.31 12.35 -5.05
C ILE A 112 -17.08 13.15 -3.76
N ASP A 113 -16.14 12.72 -2.93
CA ASP A 113 -15.86 13.36 -1.64
C ASP A 113 -15.03 14.65 -1.77
N HIS A 114 -14.05 14.68 -2.69
CA HIS A 114 -13.01 15.71 -2.73
C HIS A 114 -12.87 16.48 -4.04
N MET A 115 -13.68 16.15 -5.07
CA MET A 115 -13.72 16.76 -6.41
C MET A 115 -12.45 16.63 -7.27
N ASN A 116 -11.24 16.58 -6.68
CA ASN A 116 -9.98 16.46 -7.38
C ASN A 116 -8.87 15.87 -6.47
N GLN A 117 -7.63 15.85 -6.98
CA GLN A 117 -6.45 15.42 -6.23
C GLN A 117 -6.57 13.98 -5.70
N CYS A 118 -7.23 13.13 -6.48
CA CYS A 118 -7.30 11.70 -6.27
C CYS A 118 -6.23 11.01 -7.12
N SER A 119 -5.50 10.08 -6.53
CA SER A 119 -4.39 9.40 -7.19
C SER A 119 -4.39 7.92 -6.86
N TYR A 120 -4.28 7.07 -7.87
CA TYR A 120 -3.92 5.66 -7.65
C TYR A 120 -2.56 5.60 -6.96
N VAL A 121 -2.49 4.83 -5.87
CA VAL A 121 -1.29 4.64 -5.05
C VAL A 121 -0.67 3.28 -5.33
N ALA A 122 -1.51 2.25 -5.30
CA ALA A 122 -1.07 0.88 -5.44
C ALA A 122 -2.16 -0.01 -6.02
N LEU A 123 -1.73 -1.16 -6.53
CA LEU A 123 -2.58 -2.26 -6.93
C LEU A 123 -2.03 -3.55 -6.33
N ARG A 124 -2.90 -4.41 -5.80
CA ARG A 124 -2.54 -5.78 -5.45
C ARG A 124 -3.08 -6.74 -6.50
N PHE A 125 -2.27 -7.73 -6.87
CA PHE A 125 -2.63 -8.81 -7.79
C PHE A 125 -1.80 -10.04 -7.46
N ARG A 126 -2.45 -11.20 -7.26
CA ARG A 126 -1.78 -12.49 -6.92
C ARG A 126 -0.77 -12.36 -5.77
N ASP A 127 -1.21 -11.75 -4.67
CA ASP A 127 -0.42 -11.49 -3.46
C ASP A 127 0.77 -10.52 -3.61
N GLU A 128 1.03 -10.00 -4.82
CA GLU A 128 2.00 -8.94 -5.05
C GLU A 128 1.36 -7.56 -4.96
N ALA A 129 2.17 -6.55 -4.56
CA ALA A 129 1.79 -5.15 -4.60
C ALA A 129 2.62 -4.42 -5.66
N PHE A 130 1.93 -3.63 -6.49
CA PHE A 130 2.50 -2.80 -7.55
C PHE A 130 2.29 -1.34 -7.18
N CYS A 131 3.36 -0.56 -7.15
CA CYS A 131 3.26 0.87 -6.94
C CYS A 131 2.82 1.58 -8.20
N LEU A 132 1.85 2.48 -8.06
CA LEU A 132 1.29 3.30 -9.14
C LEU A 132 1.66 4.79 -9.00
N LEU A 133 2.52 5.12 -8.03
CA LEU A 133 3.06 6.46 -7.86
C LEU A 133 4.38 6.63 -8.61
N ARG A 134 4.53 7.75 -9.31
CA ARG A 134 5.84 8.17 -9.80
C ARG A 134 6.72 8.58 -8.62
N SER A 135 7.87 7.93 -8.47
CA SER A 135 8.85 8.30 -7.44
C SER A 135 9.41 9.70 -7.72
N PRO A 136 9.58 10.56 -6.69
CA PRO A 136 10.29 11.81 -6.83
C PRO A 136 11.70 11.57 -7.36
N ARG A 137 12.08 12.31 -8.41
CA ARG A 137 13.47 12.33 -8.88
C ARG A 137 14.32 13.02 -7.79
N ASN A 138 15.47 12.44 -7.50
CA ASN A 138 16.52 13.11 -6.72
C ASN A 138 17.20 14.18 -7.57
#